data_AF-Q6NKF1-F1
#
_entry.id   AF-Q6NKF1-F1
#
_cell.length_a   1.000
_cell.length_b   1.000
_cell.length_c   1.000
_cell.angle_alpha   90.00
_cell.angle_beta   90.00
_cell.angle_gamma   90.00
#
_symmetry.space_group_name_H-M   'P 1'
#
loop_
_entity.id
_entity.type
_entity.pdbx_description
1 polymer ?
#
loop_
_entity_poly.entity_id
_entity_poly.type
_entity_poly.pdbx_seq_one_letter_code
_entity_poly.pdbx_strand_id
1 'polypeptide(L)'
;MLPAVDDRCSGGYAGDVVADETIIDLAGPSEGLGVRPDKQRAAAYAGAYYIRDKTHQLGTGEKMREVTKRGFGIGVTAVSRVGSADDLYSVSPVITAISIDKPSPGSTVALGRALQMHQANGFAASVKTKANARLPYLCVDMGYSVRPDFTTVVHDHGFAPVMRYPVSRQTVWASEKPEFGSQSPGPVQINSAFYCPAALPLARQRRLVRRLNELLDEQDGFEAHDQALQKLLPLLMGTNSRPLKFVSKRKRSPETIPTYQIDLVCPAVQGRVKCPLKPESLIIAFDQPEVKPTWSADRYRCCSKSQIRHTYSSEQWKLAQWGMVPGSWEHAIYYEAARSLTEQRFSIMKSQHLSGREHLKWSPRREPMISVIIALWIAATNLAIQDSHVAKMPRPSSIKKQKRRLERDLGRALMSTPPRT
;
A
#
# COMPACT_ATOMS: atom_id res chain seq x y z
N MET A 1 -3.14 8.64 -21.58
CA MET A 1 -1.98 9.05 -22.42
C MET A 1 -0.94 7.95 -22.35
N LEU A 2 -0.36 7.55 -23.48
CA LEU A 2 0.69 6.52 -23.53
C LEU A 2 2.06 7.19 -23.34
N PRO A 3 2.81 6.86 -22.30
CA PRO A 3 4.20 7.27 -22.20
C PRO A 3 5.09 6.43 -23.14
N ALA A 4 6.19 7.00 -23.63
CA ALA A 4 7.19 6.26 -24.39
C ALA A 4 7.78 5.15 -23.50
N VAL A 5 7.54 3.89 -23.88
CA VAL A 5 7.98 2.68 -23.16
C VAL A 5 8.19 1.59 -24.19
N ASP A 6 9.40 1.05 -24.29
CA ASP A 6 9.82 0.17 -25.39
C ASP A 6 9.18 -1.22 -25.29
N ASP A 7 9.02 -1.73 -24.06
CA ASP A 7 8.42 -3.03 -23.78
C ASP A 7 7.31 -2.86 -22.75
N ARG A 8 6.10 -3.34 -23.03
CA ARG A 8 4.94 -3.25 -22.12
C ARG A 8 4.87 -4.40 -21.11
N CYS A 9 5.47 -5.54 -21.40
CA CYS A 9 5.35 -6.79 -20.62
C CYS A 9 6.69 -7.54 -20.56
N SER A 10 7.74 -6.86 -20.12
CA SER A 10 9.09 -7.42 -20.03
C SER A 10 9.16 -8.62 -19.10
N GLY A 11 10.01 -9.60 -19.44
CA GLY A 11 10.33 -10.73 -18.57
C GLY A 11 10.74 -10.25 -17.17
N GLY A 12 10.15 -10.83 -16.13
CA GLY A 12 10.34 -10.38 -14.74
C GLY A 12 9.33 -9.35 -14.23
N TYR A 13 8.47 -8.80 -15.10
CA TYR A 13 7.39 -7.91 -14.69
C TYR A 13 6.17 -8.71 -14.18
N ALA A 14 5.97 -8.70 -12.86
CA ALA A 14 4.86 -9.42 -12.21
C ALA A 14 3.55 -8.62 -12.11
N GLY A 15 3.48 -7.45 -12.77
CA GLY A 15 2.37 -6.51 -12.66
C GLY A 15 2.47 -5.53 -11.50
N ASP A 16 3.50 -5.62 -10.67
CA ASP A 16 3.66 -4.79 -9.48
C ASP A 16 3.86 -3.31 -9.84
N VAL A 17 3.22 -2.43 -9.10
CA VAL A 17 3.26 -0.99 -9.35
C VAL A 17 3.49 -0.22 -8.06
N VAL A 18 4.04 0.98 -8.22
CA VAL A 18 4.08 1.99 -7.16
C VAL A 18 3.38 3.24 -7.67
N ALA A 19 2.60 3.87 -6.80
CA ALA A 19 1.93 5.11 -7.11
C ALA A 19 2.17 6.17 -6.04
N ASP A 20 2.33 7.40 -6.50
CA ASP A 20 2.51 8.56 -5.65
C ASP A 20 2.11 9.83 -6.41
N GLU A 21 1.97 10.95 -5.71
CA GLU A 21 1.68 12.25 -6.30
C GLU A 21 2.88 13.18 -6.18
N THR A 22 3.16 13.90 -7.27
CA THR A 22 4.09 15.01 -7.27
C THR A 22 3.40 16.31 -7.67
N ILE A 23 3.75 17.40 -7.00
CA ILE A 23 3.28 18.73 -7.38
C ILE A 23 4.24 19.39 -8.35
N ILE A 24 3.70 19.94 -9.43
CA ILE A 24 4.39 20.80 -10.39
C ILE A 24 3.88 22.24 -10.20
N ASP A 25 4.81 23.16 -9.96
CA ASP A 25 4.46 24.56 -9.75
C ASP A 25 4.15 25.24 -11.09
N LEU A 26 3.01 25.93 -11.14
CA LEU A 26 2.58 26.78 -12.25
C LEU A 26 2.82 28.27 -11.96
N ALA A 27 2.83 28.66 -10.67
CA ALA A 27 3.22 30.00 -10.24
C ALA A 27 3.81 29.95 -8.81
N GLY A 28 4.72 30.89 -8.52
CA GLY A 28 5.19 31.15 -7.17
C GLY A 28 4.12 31.84 -6.31
N PRO A 29 4.41 32.10 -5.02
CA PRO A 29 3.57 32.95 -4.20
C PRO A 29 3.54 34.38 -4.75
N SER A 30 2.36 34.96 -4.90
CA SER A 30 2.16 36.36 -5.31
C SER A 30 0.99 36.95 -4.54
N GLU A 31 0.98 38.26 -4.30
CA GLU A 31 -0.04 38.94 -3.48
C GLU A 31 -1.48 38.71 -3.96
N GLY A 32 -1.68 38.53 -5.27
CA GLY A 32 -2.99 38.27 -5.87
C GLY A 32 -3.43 36.81 -5.92
N LEU A 33 -2.58 35.82 -5.57
CA LEU A 33 -2.91 34.39 -5.66
C LEU A 33 -3.08 33.78 -4.25
N GLY A 34 -4.13 33.01 -4.05
CA GLY A 34 -4.41 32.37 -2.76
C GLY A 34 -5.81 31.75 -2.71
N VAL A 35 -6.20 31.32 -1.51
CA VAL A 35 -7.51 30.68 -1.25
C VAL A 35 -8.56 31.62 -0.65
N ARG A 36 -8.19 32.85 -0.31
CA ARG A 36 -9.08 33.84 0.30
C ARG A 36 -9.98 34.51 -0.75
N PRO A 37 -11.16 35.06 -0.37
CA PRO A 37 -12.10 35.69 -1.30
C PRO A 37 -11.51 36.84 -2.12
N ASP A 38 -10.53 37.57 -1.56
CA ASP A 38 -9.82 38.68 -2.21
C ASP A 38 -8.74 38.22 -3.21
N LYS A 39 -8.56 36.91 -3.39
CA LYS A 39 -7.51 36.34 -4.24
C LYS A 39 -8.06 35.80 -5.56
N GLN A 40 -7.26 35.94 -6.61
CA GLN A 40 -7.56 35.46 -7.95
C GLN A 40 -7.31 33.95 -8.05
N ARG A 41 -8.18 33.25 -8.80
CA ARG A 41 -7.95 31.88 -9.26
C ARG A 41 -7.11 31.93 -10.53
N ALA A 42 -6.09 31.08 -10.65
CA ALA A 42 -5.26 31.06 -11.86
C ALA A 42 -5.99 30.39 -13.04
N ALA A 43 -5.44 30.55 -14.25
CA ALA A 43 -6.06 30.12 -15.51
C ALA A 43 -6.12 28.58 -15.74
N ALA A 44 -5.48 27.77 -14.91
CA ALA A 44 -5.52 26.31 -15.00
C ALA A 44 -6.51 25.76 -13.96
N TYR A 45 -7.61 25.15 -14.40
CA TYR A 45 -8.69 24.66 -13.52
C TYR A 45 -8.29 23.43 -12.72
N ALA A 46 -7.43 22.59 -13.30
CA ALA A 46 -6.78 21.48 -12.59
C ALA A 46 -5.81 21.96 -11.49
N GLY A 47 -5.42 23.24 -11.47
CA GLY A 47 -4.52 23.77 -10.46
C GLY A 47 -5.22 24.19 -9.16
N ALA A 48 -4.46 24.22 -8.08
CA ALA A 48 -4.89 24.85 -6.84
C ALA A 48 -3.71 25.54 -6.14
N TYR A 49 -4.05 26.52 -5.30
CA TYR A 49 -3.09 27.05 -4.35
C TYR A 49 -2.84 26.03 -3.26
N TYR A 50 -1.57 25.78 -2.95
CA TYR A 50 -1.17 24.82 -1.95
C TYR A 50 -0.11 25.42 -1.02
N ILE A 51 -0.11 24.94 0.21
CA ILE A 51 0.88 25.26 1.24
C ILE A 51 1.42 23.93 1.77
N ARG A 52 2.74 23.87 1.94
CA ARG A 52 3.46 22.81 2.64
C ARG A 52 4.11 23.37 3.89
N ASP A 53 4.04 22.62 4.97
CA ASP A 53 4.73 22.92 6.22
C ASP A 53 6.09 22.19 6.32
N LYS A 54 6.80 22.35 7.44
CA LYS A 54 8.06 21.63 7.71
C LYS A 54 7.91 20.11 7.83
N THR A 55 6.71 19.61 8.08
CA THR A 55 6.40 18.17 8.06
C THR A 55 6.02 17.68 6.66
N HIS A 56 6.15 18.54 5.64
CA HIS A 56 5.76 18.31 4.25
C HIS A 56 4.27 17.99 4.05
N GLN A 57 3.41 18.28 5.03
CA GLN A 57 1.96 18.12 4.89
C GLN A 57 1.38 19.21 3.98
N LEU A 58 0.37 18.84 3.20
CA LEU A 58 -0.34 19.74 2.28
C LEU A 58 -1.59 20.34 2.91
N GLY A 59 -1.80 21.65 2.74
CA GLY A 59 -2.96 22.36 3.25
C GLY A 59 -3.24 23.69 2.55
N THR A 60 -4.31 24.35 2.98
CA THR A 60 -4.83 25.61 2.40
C THR A 60 -4.54 26.85 3.25
N GLY A 61 -3.89 26.72 4.41
CA GLY A 61 -3.28 27.84 5.15
C GLY A 61 -3.97 28.32 6.42
N GLU A 62 -5.18 27.85 6.75
CA GLU A 62 -5.89 28.31 7.96
C GLU A 62 -5.30 27.77 9.28
N LYS A 63 -4.54 26.67 9.24
CA LYS A 63 -4.01 25.97 10.44
C LYS A 63 -2.50 25.68 10.41
N MET A 64 -1.75 26.21 9.44
CA MET A 64 -0.33 25.88 9.26
C MET A 64 0.58 26.91 9.91
N ARG A 65 1.37 26.49 10.92
CA ARG A 65 2.23 27.36 11.73
C ARG A 65 3.59 27.68 11.12
N GLU A 66 4.13 26.80 10.28
CA GLU A 66 5.50 26.95 9.73
C GLU A 66 5.57 26.55 8.25
N VAL A 67 5.27 27.50 7.37
CA VAL A 67 5.23 27.30 5.92
C VAL A 67 6.64 27.19 5.32
N THR A 68 6.93 26.08 4.64
CA THR A 68 8.20 25.87 3.93
C THR A 68 8.09 26.10 2.43
N LYS A 69 6.94 25.75 1.84
CA LYS A 69 6.67 25.95 0.43
C LYS A 69 5.22 26.36 0.23
N ARG A 70 4.98 27.31 -0.66
CA ARG A 70 3.64 27.70 -1.09
C ARG A 70 3.66 28.14 -2.53
N GLY A 71 2.54 27.99 -3.22
CA GLY A 71 2.41 28.41 -4.61
C GLY A 71 1.12 27.91 -5.23
N PHE A 72 0.98 28.16 -6.53
CA PHE A 72 -0.09 27.59 -7.33
C PHE A 72 0.47 26.46 -8.17
N GLY A 73 -0.11 25.28 -8.06
CA GLY A 73 0.42 24.07 -8.71
C GLY A 73 -0.67 23.07 -9.06
N ILE A 74 -0.23 22.03 -9.74
CA ILE A 74 -1.04 20.87 -10.13
C ILE A 74 -0.44 19.61 -9.51
N GLY A 75 -1.31 18.70 -9.09
CA GLY A 75 -0.95 17.36 -8.67
C GLY A 75 -0.85 16.45 -9.89
N VAL A 76 0.25 15.70 -9.98
CA VAL A 76 0.44 14.64 -10.96
C VAL A 76 0.56 13.33 -10.21
N THR A 77 -0.54 12.57 -10.17
CA THR A 77 -0.54 11.20 -9.64
C THR A 77 0.02 10.29 -10.71
N ALA A 78 1.15 9.62 -10.43
CA ALA A 78 1.82 8.75 -11.37
C ALA A 78 1.79 7.29 -10.90
N VAL A 79 1.56 6.38 -11.84
CA VAL A 79 1.72 4.92 -11.63
C VAL A 79 2.96 4.48 -12.39
N SER A 80 3.92 3.93 -11.66
CA SER A 80 5.16 3.38 -12.21
C SER A 80 5.14 1.87 -12.07
N ARG A 81 5.54 1.15 -13.12
CA ARG A 81 5.78 -0.29 -12.99
C ARG A 81 7.06 -0.55 -12.22
N VAL A 82 7.13 -1.70 -11.57
CA VAL A 82 8.35 -2.21 -10.95
C VAL A 82 8.50 -3.69 -11.22
N GLY A 83 9.72 -4.20 -11.02
CA GLY A 83 9.99 -5.63 -11.10
C GLY A 83 9.33 -6.43 -9.98
N SER A 84 9.69 -7.71 -9.88
CA SER A 84 9.17 -8.58 -8.82
C SER A 84 9.48 -8.09 -7.40
N ALA A 85 8.77 -8.62 -6.42
CA ALA A 85 8.98 -8.32 -5.00
C ALA A 85 10.39 -8.69 -4.47
N ASP A 86 11.16 -9.51 -5.19
CA ASP A 86 12.54 -9.84 -4.84
C ASP A 86 13.57 -8.97 -5.55
N ASP A 87 13.17 -8.25 -6.60
CA ASP A 87 14.03 -7.36 -7.39
C ASP A 87 13.20 -6.32 -8.16
N LEU A 88 13.02 -5.15 -7.56
CA LEU A 88 12.27 -4.04 -8.15
C LEU A 88 12.88 -3.50 -9.45
N TYR A 89 14.18 -3.72 -9.65
CA TYR A 89 14.93 -3.25 -10.82
C TYR A 89 15.17 -4.35 -11.85
N SER A 90 14.53 -5.52 -11.70
CA SER A 90 14.55 -6.58 -12.73
C SER A 90 13.92 -6.15 -14.05
N VAL A 91 13.17 -5.05 -14.06
CA VAL A 91 12.65 -4.37 -15.25
C VAL A 91 12.87 -2.86 -15.12
N SER A 92 12.86 -2.14 -16.24
CA SER A 92 12.97 -0.69 -16.23
C SER A 92 11.74 -0.05 -15.53
N PRO A 93 11.92 0.67 -14.41
CA PRO A 93 10.82 1.19 -13.61
C PRO A 93 10.32 2.53 -14.16
N VAL A 94 9.60 2.47 -15.26
CA VAL A 94 9.06 3.64 -15.98
C VAL A 94 7.68 4.05 -15.48
N ILE A 95 7.34 5.32 -15.67
CA ILE A 95 5.98 5.84 -15.45
C ILE A 95 5.10 5.33 -16.60
N THR A 96 3.99 4.68 -16.27
CA THR A 96 3.14 3.95 -17.23
C THR A 96 1.79 4.63 -17.45
N ALA A 97 1.35 5.42 -16.48
CA ALA A 97 0.15 6.24 -16.54
C ALA A 97 0.22 7.37 -15.51
N ILE A 98 -0.54 8.44 -15.78
CA ILE A 98 -0.73 9.56 -14.86
C ILE A 98 -2.18 10.02 -14.83
N SER A 99 -2.54 10.73 -13.77
CA SER A 99 -3.69 11.63 -13.70
C SER A 99 -3.21 13.02 -13.28
N ILE A 100 -3.79 14.06 -13.88
CA ILE A 100 -3.50 15.46 -13.56
C ILE A 100 -4.73 16.02 -12.87
N ASP A 101 -4.56 16.47 -11.63
CA ASP A 101 -5.63 16.96 -10.77
C ASP A 101 -5.11 18.09 -9.88
N LYS A 102 -5.99 18.61 -9.01
CA LYS A 102 -5.56 19.54 -7.95
C LYS A 102 -4.58 18.82 -7.00
N PRO A 103 -3.55 19.53 -6.50
CA PRO A 103 -2.65 19.00 -5.49
C PRO A 103 -3.40 18.36 -4.31
N SER A 104 -3.02 17.14 -3.95
CA SER A 104 -3.65 16.35 -2.91
C SER A 104 -2.61 15.58 -2.09
N PRO A 105 -2.85 15.33 -0.80
CA PRO A 105 -2.03 14.40 -0.02
C PRO A 105 -2.17 12.93 -0.46
N GLY A 106 -3.01 12.62 -1.44
CA GLY A 106 -3.28 11.25 -1.90
C GLY A 106 -4.71 11.12 -2.40
N SER A 107 -4.94 11.52 -3.65
CA SER A 107 -6.25 11.46 -4.29
C SER A 107 -6.55 10.05 -4.81
N THR A 108 -7.53 9.37 -4.21
CA THR A 108 -8.01 8.05 -4.65
C THR A 108 -8.66 8.08 -6.03
N VAL A 109 -9.33 9.18 -6.38
CA VAL A 109 -9.91 9.40 -7.71
C VAL A 109 -8.81 9.48 -8.77
N ALA A 110 -7.76 10.28 -8.52
CA ALA A 110 -6.63 10.41 -9.44
C ALA A 110 -5.86 9.09 -9.58
N LEU A 111 -5.67 8.38 -8.45
CA LEU A 111 -5.09 7.04 -8.43
C LEU A 111 -5.90 6.05 -9.27
N GLY A 112 -7.22 5.98 -9.07
CA GLY A 112 -8.10 5.09 -9.84
C GLY A 112 -8.03 5.35 -11.35
N ARG A 113 -8.05 6.63 -11.77
CA ARG A 113 -7.88 7.01 -13.18
C ARG A 113 -6.51 6.59 -13.72
N ALA A 114 -5.44 6.79 -12.96
CA ALA A 114 -4.10 6.39 -13.37
C ALA A 114 -3.97 4.85 -13.47
N LEU A 115 -4.53 4.09 -12.54
CA LEU A 115 -4.57 2.62 -12.59
C LEU A 115 -5.39 2.11 -13.78
N GLN A 116 -6.55 2.72 -14.04
CA GLN A 116 -7.37 2.42 -15.21
C GLN A 116 -6.57 2.60 -16.51
N MET A 117 -5.86 3.73 -16.64
CA MET A 117 -5.05 4.03 -17.82
C MET A 117 -3.84 3.11 -17.93
N HIS A 118 -3.20 2.77 -16.82
CA HIS A 118 -2.12 1.76 -16.79
C HIS A 118 -2.60 0.42 -17.37
N GLN A 119 -3.80 -0.02 -16.96
CA GLN A 119 -4.42 -1.25 -17.46
C GLN A 119 -4.82 -1.14 -18.94
N ALA A 120 -5.46 -0.03 -19.32
CA ALA A 120 -5.90 0.22 -20.69
C ALA A 120 -4.73 0.33 -21.68
N ASN A 121 -3.58 0.85 -21.23
CA ASN A 121 -2.35 0.93 -22.01
C ASN A 121 -1.65 -0.44 -22.20
N GLY A 122 -2.18 -1.52 -21.62
CA GLY A 122 -1.68 -2.88 -21.80
C GLY A 122 -0.60 -3.32 -20.81
N PHE A 123 -0.32 -2.52 -19.77
CA PHE A 123 0.69 -2.86 -18.76
C PHE A 123 0.20 -3.86 -17.69
N ALA A 124 -1.07 -4.28 -17.75
CA ALA A 124 -1.63 -5.27 -16.80
C ALA A 124 -1.87 -6.66 -17.44
N ALA A 125 -1.43 -6.89 -18.68
CA ALA A 125 -1.80 -8.06 -19.46
C ALA A 125 -1.19 -9.38 -18.93
N SER A 126 0.00 -9.35 -18.32
CA SER A 126 0.68 -10.55 -17.81
C SER A 126 0.05 -11.16 -16.54
N VAL A 127 -0.85 -10.42 -15.87
CA VAL A 127 -1.36 -10.75 -14.54
C VAL A 127 -2.62 -11.64 -14.56
N LYS A 128 -3.35 -11.69 -15.69
CA LYS A 128 -4.72 -12.21 -15.73
C LYS A 128 -4.87 -13.67 -16.16
N THR A 129 -3.79 -14.45 -16.30
CA THR A 129 -3.86 -15.76 -16.98
C THR A 129 -4.25 -16.95 -16.11
N LYS A 130 -4.23 -16.85 -14.77
CA LYS A 130 -4.59 -17.97 -13.88
C LYS A 130 -5.52 -17.54 -12.74
N ALA A 131 -6.57 -18.32 -12.50
CA ALA A 131 -7.57 -18.06 -11.45
C ALA A 131 -6.96 -17.90 -10.04
N ASN A 132 -5.83 -18.58 -9.78
CA ASN A 132 -5.11 -18.56 -8.51
C ASN A 132 -3.77 -17.82 -8.57
N ALA A 133 -3.51 -17.01 -9.60
CA ALA A 133 -2.28 -16.21 -9.66
C ALA A 133 -2.17 -15.29 -8.45
N ARG A 134 -0.97 -14.84 -8.08
CA ARG A 134 -0.83 -13.75 -7.11
C ARG A 134 -1.40 -12.45 -7.72
N LEU A 135 -2.09 -11.63 -6.91
CA LEU A 135 -2.40 -10.26 -7.35
C LEU A 135 -1.14 -9.41 -7.41
N PRO A 136 -1.05 -8.46 -8.36
CA PRO A 136 0.02 -7.50 -8.38
C PRO A 136 -0.07 -6.59 -7.16
N TYR A 137 1.07 -6.25 -6.60
CA TYR A 137 1.17 -5.31 -5.49
C TYR A 137 1.02 -3.87 -6.00
N LEU A 138 0.29 -3.07 -5.23
CA LEU A 138 0.24 -1.62 -5.36
C LEU A 138 0.84 -1.02 -4.10
N CYS A 139 2.04 -0.47 -4.21
CA CYS A 139 2.66 0.29 -3.13
C CYS A 139 2.30 1.78 -3.23
N VAL A 140 1.89 2.40 -2.12
CA VAL A 140 1.53 3.82 -2.03
C VAL A 140 2.03 4.44 -0.74
N ASP A 141 2.16 5.76 -0.70
CA ASP A 141 2.41 6.48 0.55
C ASP A 141 1.18 6.50 1.48
N MET A 142 1.41 6.77 2.77
CA MET A 142 0.40 6.79 3.84
C MET A 142 -0.71 7.80 3.57
N GLY A 143 -0.45 8.86 2.80
CA GLY A 143 -1.45 9.85 2.40
C GLY A 143 -2.65 9.27 1.62
N TYR A 144 -2.46 8.13 0.96
CA TYR A 144 -3.52 7.36 0.32
C TYR A 144 -4.26 6.44 1.31
N SER A 145 -3.53 5.76 2.20
CA SER A 145 -4.09 4.77 3.14
C SER A 145 -5.13 5.33 4.11
N VAL A 146 -5.11 6.65 4.33
CA VAL A 146 -6.05 7.35 5.23
C VAL A 146 -7.37 7.68 4.55
N ARG A 147 -7.47 7.49 3.23
CA ARG A 147 -8.68 7.79 2.46
C ARG A 147 -9.70 6.67 2.62
N PRO A 148 -10.96 6.98 2.98
CA PRO A 148 -11.98 5.96 3.26
C PRO A 148 -12.24 4.97 2.11
N ASP A 149 -12.08 5.42 0.88
CA ASP A 149 -12.36 4.69 -0.35
C ASP A 149 -11.13 4.00 -0.97
N PHE A 150 -9.93 4.21 -0.40
CA PHE A 150 -8.69 3.68 -0.95
C PHE A 150 -8.74 2.17 -1.17
N THR A 151 -9.07 1.39 -0.15
CA THR A 151 -9.12 -0.08 -0.25
C THR A 151 -10.09 -0.54 -1.34
N THR A 152 -11.24 0.14 -1.48
CA THR A 152 -12.22 -0.15 -2.52
C THR A 152 -11.65 0.10 -3.91
N VAL A 153 -11.00 1.25 -4.13
CA VAL A 153 -10.36 1.56 -5.41
C VAL A 153 -9.30 0.51 -5.76
N VAL A 154 -8.44 0.14 -4.81
CA VAL A 154 -7.39 -0.89 -5.04
C VAL A 154 -8.01 -2.26 -5.36
N HIS A 155 -9.07 -2.64 -4.64
CA HIS A 155 -9.79 -3.88 -4.87
C HIS A 155 -10.44 -3.93 -6.26
N ASP A 156 -11.17 -2.87 -6.63
CA ASP A 156 -11.89 -2.79 -7.91
C ASP A 156 -10.93 -2.79 -9.11
N HIS A 157 -9.70 -2.27 -8.95
CA HIS A 157 -8.64 -2.36 -9.95
C HIS A 157 -7.85 -3.69 -9.92
N GLY A 158 -8.13 -4.59 -8.98
CA GLY A 158 -7.50 -5.92 -8.94
C GLY A 158 -6.04 -5.90 -8.52
N PHE A 159 -5.66 -5.03 -7.57
CA PHE A 159 -4.34 -5.02 -6.94
C PHE A 159 -4.41 -5.50 -5.49
N ALA A 160 -3.26 -5.85 -4.91
CA ALA A 160 -3.11 -6.06 -3.48
C ALA A 160 -2.33 -4.88 -2.88
N PRO A 161 -2.91 -4.13 -1.92
CA PRO A 161 -2.25 -2.96 -1.37
C PRO A 161 -1.05 -3.35 -0.51
N VAL A 162 0.03 -2.55 -0.60
CA VAL A 162 1.17 -2.56 0.31
C VAL A 162 1.37 -1.14 0.83
N MET A 163 1.01 -0.91 2.09
CA MET A 163 0.98 0.43 2.65
C MET A 163 1.28 0.47 4.15
N ARG A 164 1.68 1.66 4.63
CA ARG A 164 1.76 1.99 6.05
C ARG A 164 0.59 2.88 6.46
N TYR A 165 0.38 3.03 7.77
CA TYR A 165 -0.62 3.92 8.35
C TYR A 165 0.06 5.00 9.18
N PRO A 166 -0.58 6.17 9.41
CA PRO A 166 -0.10 7.14 10.41
C PRO A 166 -0.01 6.54 11.82
N VAL A 167 0.85 7.13 12.66
CA VAL A 167 1.08 6.66 14.05
C VAL A 167 -0.19 6.68 14.90
N SER A 168 -1.05 7.68 14.69
CA SER A 168 -2.30 7.87 15.44
C SER A 168 -3.44 6.95 15.00
N ARG A 169 -3.26 6.14 13.94
CA ARG A 169 -4.34 5.30 13.41
C ARG A 169 -4.50 4.04 14.26
N GLN A 170 -5.73 3.74 14.69
CA GLN A 170 -6.05 2.45 15.31
C GLN A 170 -5.94 1.32 14.28
N THR A 171 -5.06 0.35 14.54
CA THR A 171 -4.80 -0.78 13.63
C THR A 171 -5.16 -2.15 14.20
N VAL A 172 -5.68 -2.19 15.43
CA VAL A 172 -6.14 -3.42 16.08
C VAL A 172 -7.65 -3.36 16.24
N TRP A 173 -8.34 -4.29 15.59
CA TRP A 173 -9.78 -4.44 15.62
C TRP A 173 -10.12 -5.86 16.05
N ALA A 174 -10.69 -5.99 17.24
CA ALA A 174 -11.28 -7.24 17.67
C ALA A 174 -12.43 -7.63 16.73
N SER A 175 -12.76 -8.93 16.69
CA SER A 175 -14.02 -9.37 16.07
C SER A 175 -15.18 -8.55 16.62
N GLU A 176 -16.02 -8.03 15.73
CA GLU A 176 -17.22 -7.30 16.13
C GLU A 176 -18.08 -8.16 17.05
N LYS A 177 -18.79 -7.47 17.96
CA LYS A 177 -19.84 -8.12 18.72
C LYS A 177 -20.91 -8.55 17.70
N PRO A 178 -21.36 -9.81 17.76
CA PRO A 178 -22.45 -10.27 16.92
C PRO A 178 -23.69 -9.37 17.08
N GLU A 179 -24.51 -9.25 16.03
CA GLU A 179 -25.90 -8.81 16.18
C GLU A 179 -26.57 -9.68 17.25
N PHE A 180 -27.49 -9.10 18.04
CA PHE A 180 -28.13 -9.75 19.20
C PHE A 180 -28.45 -11.23 18.94
N GLY A 181 -27.82 -12.12 19.73
CA GLY A 181 -28.06 -13.57 19.70
C GLY A 181 -27.15 -14.41 18.80
N SER A 182 -26.26 -13.83 18.00
CA SER A 182 -25.31 -14.60 17.18
C SER A 182 -23.95 -14.86 17.88
N GLN A 183 -23.20 -15.87 17.42
CA GLN A 183 -21.85 -16.18 17.91
C GLN A 183 -20.83 -15.22 17.29
N SER A 184 -19.87 -14.70 18.07
CA SER A 184 -18.84 -13.78 17.55
C SER A 184 -17.95 -14.50 16.51
N PRO A 185 -17.57 -13.85 15.40
CA PRO A 185 -16.80 -14.49 14.35
C PRO A 185 -15.45 -15.04 14.87
N GLY A 186 -14.74 -14.27 15.70
CA GLY A 186 -13.51 -14.66 16.38
C GLY A 186 -12.20 -14.02 15.87
N PRO A 187 -11.93 -13.92 14.55
CA PRO A 187 -10.70 -13.32 14.04
C PRO A 187 -10.47 -11.89 14.52
N VAL A 188 -9.22 -11.57 14.82
CA VAL A 188 -8.81 -10.20 15.17
C VAL A 188 -7.99 -9.65 14.02
N GLN A 189 -8.35 -8.46 13.54
CA GLN A 189 -7.53 -7.76 12.55
C GLN A 189 -6.43 -6.99 13.28
N ILE A 190 -5.17 -7.27 12.97
CA ILE A 190 -3.99 -6.64 13.54
C ILE A 190 -3.16 -6.12 12.38
N ASN A 191 -2.99 -4.79 12.30
CA ASN A 191 -2.26 -4.14 11.21
C ASN A 191 -2.66 -4.70 9.84
N SER A 192 -3.97 -4.77 9.57
CA SER A 192 -4.58 -5.23 8.30
C SER A 192 -4.77 -6.72 8.09
N ALA A 193 -3.99 -7.58 8.75
CA ALA A 193 -4.09 -9.03 8.60
C ALA A 193 -4.95 -9.66 9.71
N PHE A 194 -5.58 -10.80 9.42
CA PHE A 194 -6.39 -11.51 10.40
C PHE A 194 -5.60 -12.57 11.15
N TYR A 195 -5.76 -12.58 12.46
CA TYR A 195 -5.13 -13.51 13.38
C TYR A 195 -6.16 -14.23 14.23
N CYS A 196 -5.76 -15.38 14.77
CA CYS A 196 -6.48 -16.06 15.84
C CYS A 196 -6.77 -15.10 17.01
N PRO A 197 -7.94 -15.18 17.68
CA PRO A 197 -8.24 -14.31 18.82
C PRO A 197 -7.20 -14.37 19.96
N ALA A 198 -6.43 -15.45 20.07
CA ALA A 198 -5.31 -15.56 21.01
C ALA A 198 -4.15 -14.58 20.72
N ALA A 199 -4.09 -13.96 19.54
CA ALA A 199 -3.10 -12.96 19.19
C ALA A 199 -3.37 -11.59 19.82
N LEU A 200 -4.61 -11.33 20.27
CA LEU A 200 -5.00 -10.01 20.76
C LEU A 200 -4.12 -9.50 21.92
N PRO A 201 -3.79 -10.30 22.95
CA PRO A 201 -2.90 -9.85 24.03
C PRO A 201 -1.48 -9.53 23.54
N LEU A 202 -0.99 -10.21 22.49
CA LEU A 202 0.36 -10.02 21.93
C LEU A 202 0.48 -8.73 21.12
N ALA A 203 -0.64 -8.25 20.58
CA ALA A 203 -0.68 -7.02 19.77
C ALA A 203 -1.07 -5.78 20.57
N ARG A 204 -1.56 -5.92 21.82
CA ARG A 204 -1.89 -4.76 22.66
C ARG A 204 -0.63 -3.89 22.83
N GLN A 205 -0.76 -2.61 22.50
CA GLN A 205 0.28 -1.58 22.59
C GLN A 205 1.48 -1.75 21.64
N ARG A 206 1.50 -2.76 20.75
CA ARG A 206 2.61 -2.97 19.80
C ARG A 206 2.21 -2.63 18.38
N ARG A 207 2.99 -1.74 17.76
CA ARG A 207 2.85 -1.37 16.36
C ARG A 207 3.90 -2.10 15.54
N LEU A 208 3.48 -3.06 14.73
CA LEU A 208 4.39 -3.87 13.92
C LEU A 208 4.78 -3.17 12.62
N VAL A 209 3.91 -2.31 12.09
CA VAL A 209 4.17 -1.57 10.85
C VAL A 209 4.98 -0.32 11.19
N ARG A 210 6.30 -0.43 11.08
CA ARG A 210 7.28 0.62 11.43
C ARG A 210 8.32 0.82 10.33
N ARG A 211 9.05 1.93 10.39
CA ARG A 211 10.20 2.16 9.50
C ARG A 211 11.41 1.35 9.97
N LEU A 212 12.24 0.85 9.07
CA LEU A 212 13.45 0.12 9.46
C LEU A 212 14.43 1.01 10.21
N ASN A 213 14.54 2.29 9.86
CA ASN A 213 15.35 3.23 10.63
C ASN A 213 14.80 3.46 12.05
N GLU A 214 13.47 3.51 12.23
CA GLU A 214 12.88 3.63 13.58
C GLU A 214 13.20 2.42 14.46
N LEU A 215 13.33 1.22 13.86
CA LEU A 215 13.74 0.03 14.59
C LEU A 215 15.25 0.00 14.85
N LEU A 216 16.05 0.55 13.94
CA LEU A 216 17.51 0.67 14.10
C LEU A 216 17.89 1.66 15.20
N ASP A 217 17.12 2.74 15.35
CA ASP A 217 17.35 3.78 16.35
C ASP A 217 16.98 3.32 17.78
N GLU A 218 16.22 2.23 17.90
CA GLU A 218 15.86 1.63 19.18
C GLU A 218 16.91 0.61 19.64
N GLN A 219 17.16 0.58 20.95
CA GLN A 219 18.01 -0.44 21.56
C GLN A 219 17.41 -1.83 21.30
N ASP A 220 18.18 -2.68 20.61
CA ASP A 220 17.78 -4.03 20.19
C ASP A 220 16.48 -4.08 19.36
N GLY A 221 16.12 -3.00 18.67
CA GLY A 221 14.81 -2.87 18.03
C GLY A 221 14.54 -3.92 16.95
N PHE A 222 15.56 -4.37 16.20
CA PHE A 222 15.40 -5.47 15.26
C PHE A 222 15.14 -6.81 15.95
N GLU A 223 15.86 -7.13 17.02
CA GLU A 223 15.67 -8.37 17.79
C GLU A 223 14.29 -8.38 18.46
N ALA A 224 13.88 -7.27 19.08
CA ALA A 224 12.58 -7.11 19.70
C ALA A 224 11.42 -7.26 18.67
N HIS A 225 11.61 -6.72 17.46
CA HIS A 225 10.65 -6.86 16.36
C HIS A 225 10.57 -8.30 15.86
N ASP A 226 11.72 -8.96 15.63
CA ASP A 226 11.77 -10.35 15.19
C ASP A 226 11.12 -11.30 16.21
N GLN A 227 11.40 -11.13 17.51
CA GLN A 227 10.75 -11.89 18.58
C GLN A 227 9.23 -11.64 18.64
N ALA A 228 8.78 -10.42 18.35
CA ALA A 228 7.35 -10.14 18.26
C ALA A 228 6.70 -10.88 17.08
N LEU A 229 7.37 -10.92 15.92
CA LEU A 229 6.93 -11.67 14.75
C LEU A 229 6.90 -13.18 15.01
N GLN A 230 7.91 -13.73 15.69
CA GLN A 230 7.95 -15.15 16.07
C GLN A 230 6.75 -15.57 16.93
N LYS A 231 6.27 -14.68 17.80
CA LYS A 231 5.09 -14.95 18.64
C LYS A 231 3.77 -14.77 17.88
N LEU A 232 3.72 -13.84 16.92
CA LEU A 232 2.48 -13.43 16.28
C LEU A 232 2.17 -14.17 14.98
N LEU A 233 3.17 -14.38 14.12
CA LEU A 233 2.98 -14.98 12.80
C LEU A 233 2.45 -16.43 12.84
N PRO A 234 2.78 -17.29 13.82
CA PRO A 234 2.12 -18.60 13.97
C PRO A 234 0.59 -18.49 14.15
N LEU A 235 0.11 -17.37 14.70
CA LEU A 235 -1.32 -17.10 14.90
C LEU A 235 -2.00 -16.45 13.69
N LEU A 236 -1.26 -16.14 12.62
CA LEU A 236 -1.81 -15.60 11.39
C LEU A 236 -2.78 -16.60 10.78
N MET A 237 -4.00 -16.15 10.47
CA MET A 237 -4.99 -17.01 9.83
C MET A 237 -4.66 -17.20 8.35
N GLY A 238 -4.83 -18.43 7.87
CA GLY A 238 -4.81 -18.72 6.44
C GLY A 238 -5.94 -18.03 5.70
N THR A 239 -5.77 -17.81 4.40
CA THR A 239 -6.77 -17.19 3.52
C THR A 239 -6.97 -18.05 2.29
N ASN A 240 -8.15 -18.65 2.12
CA ASN A 240 -8.46 -19.47 0.94
C ASN A 240 -9.03 -18.64 -0.22
N SER A 241 -9.30 -17.36 0.03
CA SER A 241 -9.80 -16.43 -0.97
C SER A 241 -9.20 -15.04 -0.76
N ARG A 242 -9.19 -14.27 -1.85
CA ARG A 242 -9.05 -12.80 -1.78
C ARG A 242 -10.37 -12.22 -1.28
N PRO A 243 -10.40 -10.97 -0.80
CA PRO A 243 -11.65 -10.32 -0.47
C PRO A 243 -12.64 -10.37 -1.65
N LEU A 244 -13.84 -10.84 -1.39
CA LEU A 244 -14.95 -10.94 -2.32
C LEU A 244 -15.92 -9.79 -2.07
N LYS A 245 -16.32 -9.09 -3.13
CA LYS A 245 -17.33 -8.03 -3.09
C LYS A 245 -18.71 -8.65 -3.20
N PHE A 246 -19.57 -8.40 -2.22
CA PHE A 246 -20.96 -8.84 -2.19
C PHE A 246 -21.88 -7.63 -2.25
N VAL A 247 -22.82 -7.68 -3.21
CA VAL A 247 -23.90 -6.69 -3.32
C VAL A 247 -25.20 -7.43 -3.06
N SER A 248 -25.89 -7.09 -1.96
CA SER A 248 -27.18 -7.71 -1.64
C SER A 248 -28.17 -7.38 -2.75
N LYS A 249 -28.69 -8.40 -3.44
CA LYS A 249 -29.76 -8.23 -4.43
C LYS A 249 -31.15 -8.05 -3.79
N ARG A 250 -31.25 -8.07 -2.44
CA ARG A 250 -32.55 -8.02 -1.76
C ARG A 250 -32.95 -6.60 -1.36
N LYS A 251 -34.05 -6.18 -2.01
CA LYS A 251 -34.91 -5.00 -1.82
C LYS A 251 -34.34 -3.64 -2.22
N ARG A 252 -35.22 -2.89 -2.89
CA ARG A 252 -35.15 -1.52 -3.44
C ARG A 252 -34.75 -0.48 -2.39
N SER A 253 -33.55 -0.57 -1.82
CA SER A 253 -32.88 0.53 -1.13
C SER A 253 -32.17 1.38 -2.19
N PRO A 254 -32.31 2.71 -2.21
CA PRO A 254 -31.58 3.58 -3.14
C PRO A 254 -30.05 3.45 -3.01
N GLU A 255 -29.55 3.00 -1.85
CA GLU A 255 -28.13 2.81 -1.59
C GLU A 255 -27.89 1.37 -1.10
N THR A 256 -27.38 0.52 -1.98
CA THR A 256 -26.90 -0.81 -1.59
C THR A 256 -25.40 -0.69 -1.31
N ILE A 257 -25.01 -0.55 -0.03
CA ILE A 257 -23.60 -0.48 0.34
C ILE A 257 -22.97 -1.88 0.11
N PRO A 258 -21.91 -2.00 -0.71
CA PRO A 258 -21.25 -3.28 -0.91
C PRO A 258 -20.60 -3.76 0.39
N THR A 259 -20.72 -5.05 0.69
CA THR A 259 -19.99 -5.69 1.78
C THR A 259 -18.83 -6.49 1.21
N TYR A 260 -17.75 -6.62 1.99
CA TYR A 260 -16.57 -7.37 1.60
C TYR A 260 -16.40 -8.55 2.54
N GLN A 261 -16.06 -9.72 2.00
CA GLN A 261 -15.88 -10.93 2.79
C GLN A 261 -14.59 -11.65 2.42
N ILE A 262 -13.99 -12.37 3.37
CA ILE A 262 -12.79 -13.19 3.16
C ILE A 262 -12.95 -14.53 3.85
N ASP A 263 -12.46 -15.61 3.21
CA ASP A 263 -12.43 -16.93 3.82
C ASP A 263 -11.14 -17.11 4.63
N LEU A 264 -11.30 -17.39 5.93
CA LEU A 264 -10.22 -17.53 6.89
C LEU A 264 -10.13 -18.95 7.43
N VAL A 265 -8.90 -19.44 7.58
CA VAL A 265 -8.60 -20.78 8.09
C VAL A 265 -7.87 -20.69 9.43
N CYS A 266 -8.28 -21.52 10.38
CA CYS A 266 -7.66 -21.61 11.70
C CYS A 266 -6.18 -22.04 11.58
N PRO A 267 -5.22 -21.32 12.20
CA PRO A 267 -3.80 -21.68 12.14
C PRO A 267 -3.47 -23.03 12.76
N ALA A 268 -4.24 -23.47 13.77
CA ALA A 268 -4.06 -24.78 14.39
C ALA A 268 -4.36 -25.93 13.40
N VAL A 269 -5.37 -25.76 12.54
CA VAL A 269 -5.73 -26.73 11.50
C VAL A 269 -4.68 -26.75 10.38
N GLN A 270 -3.98 -25.63 10.17
CA GLN A 270 -2.82 -25.54 9.28
C GLN A 270 -1.52 -26.05 9.91
N GLY A 271 -1.59 -26.62 11.12
CA GLY A 271 -0.43 -27.19 11.81
C GLY A 271 0.58 -26.15 12.30
N ARG A 272 0.22 -24.86 12.41
CA ARG A 272 1.16 -23.79 12.82
C ARG A 272 1.26 -23.58 14.33
N VAL A 273 0.27 -24.08 15.08
CA VAL A 273 0.21 -23.98 16.54
C VAL A 273 -0.51 -25.18 17.11
N LYS A 274 -0.14 -25.57 18.34
CA LYS A 274 -0.89 -26.52 19.15
C LYS A 274 -2.05 -25.79 19.84
N CYS A 275 -3.27 -26.27 19.68
CA CYS A 275 -4.44 -25.66 20.31
C CYS A 275 -5.36 -26.76 20.89
N PRO A 276 -5.70 -26.72 22.19
CA PRO A 276 -6.57 -27.72 22.81
C PRO A 276 -8.01 -27.67 22.26
N LEU A 277 -8.43 -26.55 21.65
CA LEU A 277 -9.72 -26.44 20.96
C LEU A 277 -9.74 -27.10 19.58
N LYS A 278 -8.59 -27.62 19.11
CA LYS A 278 -8.41 -28.38 17.86
C LYS A 278 -7.48 -29.57 18.12
N PRO A 279 -7.99 -30.67 18.71
CA PRO A 279 -7.16 -31.78 19.21
C PRO A 279 -6.18 -32.36 18.19
N GLU A 280 -6.55 -32.40 16.90
CA GLU A 280 -5.68 -32.90 15.83
C GLU A 280 -4.38 -32.09 15.71
N SER A 281 -4.42 -30.79 16.04
CA SER A 281 -3.24 -29.92 16.04
C SER A 281 -2.20 -30.30 17.08
N LEU A 282 -2.59 -30.97 18.17
CA LEU A 282 -1.66 -31.42 19.22
C LEU A 282 -0.72 -32.53 18.73
N ILE A 283 -1.15 -33.27 17.71
CA ILE A 283 -0.40 -34.36 17.09
C ILE A 283 0.43 -33.82 15.92
N ILE A 284 -0.20 -33.04 15.03
CA ILE A 284 0.41 -32.61 13.75
C ILE A 284 1.44 -31.48 13.96
N ALA A 285 1.25 -30.62 14.96
CA ALA A 285 2.08 -29.44 15.22
C ALA A 285 3.00 -29.61 16.44
N PHE A 286 3.55 -30.81 16.67
CA PHE A 286 4.22 -31.17 17.94
C PHE A 286 5.32 -30.17 18.37
N ASP A 287 6.12 -29.68 17.42
CA ASP A 287 7.24 -28.75 17.62
C ASP A 287 6.83 -27.26 17.61
N GLN A 288 5.54 -26.96 17.40
CA GLN A 288 5.05 -25.61 17.25
C GLN A 288 4.65 -24.95 18.60
N PRO A 289 4.47 -23.62 18.64
CA PRO A 289 3.99 -22.94 19.83
C PRO A 289 2.61 -23.42 20.27
N GLU A 290 2.41 -23.55 21.59
CA GLU A 290 1.11 -23.88 22.18
C GLU A 290 0.30 -22.62 22.49
N VAL A 291 -0.95 -22.61 22.04
CA VAL A 291 -1.94 -21.60 22.39
C VAL A 291 -2.79 -22.16 23.53
N LYS A 292 -3.00 -21.34 24.56
CA LYS A 292 -3.81 -21.69 25.74
C LYS A 292 -5.04 -20.77 25.84
N PRO A 293 -6.10 -21.02 25.06
CA PRO A 293 -7.33 -20.23 25.12
C PRO A 293 -7.98 -20.32 26.51
N THR A 294 -8.42 -19.19 27.06
CA THR A 294 -9.19 -19.14 28.32
C THR A 294 -10.70 -19.26 28.09
N TRP A 295 -11.10 -19.75 26.92
CA TRP A 295 -12.49 -19.85 26.48
C TRP A 295 -12.78 -21.18 25.81
N SER A 296 -14.06 -21.56 25.78
CA SER A 296 -14.55 -22.74 25.05
C SER A 296 -14.65 -22.48 23.55
N ALA A 297 -14.64 -23.55 22.74
CA ALA A 297 -14.73 -23.48 21.28
C ALA A 297 -15.99 -22.74 20.79
N ASP A 298 -17.08 -22.80 21.55
CA ASP A 298 -18.37 -22.16 21.24
C ASP A 298 -18.36 -20.64 21.39
N ARG A 299 -17.33 -20.05 22.00
CA ARG A 299 -17.23 -18.59 22.10
C ARG A 299 -17.05 -17.93 20.74
N TYR A 300 -16.26 -18.54 19.86
CA TYR A 300 -15.88 -17.97 18.58
C TYR A 300 -16.15 -18.92 17.42
N ARG A 301 -16.75 -18.40 16.35
CA ARG A 301 -17.04 -19.20 15.16
C ARG A 301 -15.79 -19.81 14.53
N CYS A 302 -14.66 -19.10 14.53
CA CYS A 302 -13.38 -19.64 14.05
C CYS A 302 -12.73 -20.71 14.94
N CYS A 303 -13.21 -20.87 16.19
CA CYS A 303 -12.77 -21.93 17.08
C CYS A 303 -13.66 -23.17 16.92
N SER A 304 -14.98 -23.00 16.87
CA SER A 304 -15.92 -24.08 16.58
C SER A 304 -15.74 -24.63 15.15
N LYS A 305 -15.62 -23.76 14.14
CA LYS A 305 -15.39 -24.13 12.73
C LYS A 305 -13.92 -23.94 12.35
N SER A 306 -13.37 -24.89 11.58
CA SER A 306 -11.98 -24.84 11.11
C SER A 306 -11.74 -23.78 10.02
N GLN A 307 -12.78 -23.43 9.27
CA GLN A 307 -12.80 -22.38 8.26
C GLN A 307 -14.08 -21.54 8.42
N ILE A 308 -13.97 -20.23 8.23
CA ILE A 308 -15.11 -19.31 8.28
C ILE A 308 -15.05 -18.29 7.15
N ARG A 309 -16.21 -17.77 6.77
CA ARG A 309 -16.32 -16.56 5.95
C ARG A 309 -16.53 -15.35 6.86
N HIS A 310 -15.57 -14.45 6.89
CA HIS A 310 -15.60 -13.24 7.71
C HIS A 310 -16.05 -12.05 6.85
N THR A 311 -17.03 -11.30 7.33
CA THR A 311 -17.45 -10.02 6.71
C THR A 311 -16.66 -8.90 7.35
N TYR A 312 -15.97 -8.10 6.56
CA TYR A 312 -15.27 -6.91 7.04
C TYR A 312 -16.28 -5.88 7.56
N SER A 313 -15.97 -5.29 8.71
CA SER A 313 -16.59 -4.02 9.07
C SER A 313 -16.04 -2.87 8.21
N SER A 314 -16.70 -1.71 8.24
CA SER A 314 -16.24 -0.53 7.52
C SER A 314 -14.80 -0.12 7.92
N GLU A 315 -14.49 -0.13 9.21
CA GLU A 315 -13.14 0.20 9.69
C GLU A 315 -12.12 -0.89 9.38
N GLN A 316 -12.52 -2.17 9.45
CA GLN A 316 -11.63 -3.26 9.05
C GLN A 316 -11.30 -3.22 7.55
N TRP A 317 -12.28 -2.84 6.71
CA TRP A 317 -12.10 -2.71 5.27
C TRP A 317 -11.14 -1.58 4.92
N LYS A 318 -11.25 -0.42 5.57
CA LYS A 318 -10.30 0.70 5.39
C LYS A 318 -8.84 0.33 5.69
N LEU A 319 -8.63 -0.75 6.46
CA LEU A 319 -7.31 -1.26 6.79
C LEU A 319 -6.95 -2.52 6.03
N ALA A 320 -7.78 -3.10 5.16
CA ALA A 320 -7.51 -4.43 4.63
C ALA A 320 -6.28 -4.48 3.70
N GLN A 321 -5.40 -5.45 3.93
CA GLN A 321 -4.31 -5.82 3.02
C GLN A 321 -4.31 -7.34 2.85
N TRP A 322 -4.33 -7.82 1.60
CA TRP A 322 -4.46 -9.24 1.26
C TRP A 322 -3.30 -9.78 0.40
N GLY A 323 -2.21 -9.02 0.31
CA GLY A 323 -0.94 -9.46 -0.27
C GLY A 323 0.05 -9.82 0.84
N MET A 324 1.10 -9.00 0.95
CA MET A 324 2.07 -9.08 2.03
C MET A 324 1.41 -8.85 3.40
N VAL A 325 1.94 -9.47 4.45
CA VAL A 325 1.44 -9.30 5.83
C VAL A 325 2.08 -8.06 6.44
N PRO A 326 1.31 -7.01 6.79
CA PRO A 326 1.94 -5.78 7.25
C PRO A 326 2.62 -5.95 8.60
N GLY A 327 3.85 -5.43 8.66
CA GLY A 327 4.73 -5.56 9.81
C GLY A 327 5.70 -6.74 9.74
N SER A 328 5.48 -7.69 8.82
CA SER A 328 6.50 -8.69 8.48
C SER A 328 7.76 -8.05 7.90
N TRP A 329 8.88 -8.76 7.95
CA TRP A 329 10.13 -8.32 7.32
C TRP A 329 9.97 -8.18 5.80
N GLU A 330 9.24 -9.11 5.15
CA GLU A 330 8.99 -9.04 3.72
C GLU A 330 8.24 -7.75 3.35
N HIS A 331 7.20 -7.41 4.11
CA HIS A 331 6.45 -6.17 3.91
C HIS A 331 7.31 -4.92 4.15
N ALA A 332 8.05 -4.87 5.26
CA ALA A 332 8.84 -3.69 5.64
C ALA A 332 9.94 -3.39 4.60
N ILE A 333 10.70 -4.41 4.19
CA ILE A 333 11.79 -4.27 3.22
C ILE A 333 11.25 -3.87 1.85
N TYR A 334 10.20 -4.55 1.36
CA TYR A 334 9.61 -4.25 0.06
C TYR A 334 9.01 -2.84 0.03
N TYR A 335 8.23 -2.46 1.05
CA TYR A 335 7.59 -1.15 1.12
C TYR A 335 8.63 -0.01 1.04
N GLU A 336 9.73 -0.10 1.80
CA GLU A 336 10.77 0.94 1.79
C GLU A 336 11.51 1.02 0.47
N ALA A 337 11.85 -0.14 -0.12
CA ALA A 337 12.49 -0.18 -1.43
C ALA A 337 11.58 0.40 -2.53
N ALA A 338 10.29 0.06 -2.54
CA ALA A 338 9.31 0.53 -3.50
C ALA A 338 9.02 2.05 -3.36
N ARG A 339 8.91 2.54 -2.12
CA ARG A 339 8.77 3.97 -1.82
C ARG A 339 9.96 4.79 -2.30
N SER A 340 11.17 4.34 -1.97
CA SER A 340 12.41 5.01 -2.40
C SER A 340 12.53 5.08 -3.92
N LEU A 341 12.11 4.02 -4.63
CA LEU A 341 12.11 4.00 -6.08
C LEU A 341 11.24 5.13 -6.67
N THR A 342 10.07 5.38 -6.10
CA THR A 342 9.12 6.39 -6.61
C THR A 342 9.61 7.81 -6.38
N GLU A 343 10.19 8.08 -5.20
CA GLU A 343 10.85 9.34 -4.90
C GLU A 343 11.99 9.61 -5.90
N GLN A 344 12.77 8.58 -6.23
CA GLN A 344 13.81 8.68 -7.25
C GLN A 344 13.22 9.00 -8.64
N ARG A 345 12.08 8.43 -9.02
CA ARG A 345 11.44 8.73 -10.33
C ARG A 345 11.03 10.19 -10.42
N PHE A 346 10.42 10.73 -9.37
CA PHE A 346 10.07 12.15 -9.35
C PHE A 346 11.28 13.07 -9.27
N SER A 347 12.37 12.63 -8.62
CA SER A 347 13.64 13.37 -8.64
C SER A 347 14.24 13.43 -10.05
N ILE A 348 14.25 12.31 -10.78
CA ILE A 348 14.68 12.26 -12.19
C ILE A 348 13.79 13.15 -13.04
N MET A 349 12.47 13.04 -12.89
CA MET A 349 11.52 13.87 -13.61
C MET A 349 11.82 15.35 -13.35
N LYS A 350 12.01 15.77 -12.11
CA LYS A 350 12.32 17.18 -11.76
C LYS A 350 13.75 17.63 -12.04
N SER A 351 14.61 16.75 -12.56
CA SER A 351 15.99 17.11 -12.88
C SER A 351 16.05 17.93 -14.16
N GLN A 352 16.50 19.19 -14.05
CA GLN A 352 16.72 20.06 -15.20
C GLN A 352 17.71 19.45 -16.22
N HIS A 353 18.69 18.67 -15.76
CA HIS A 353 19.70 18.05 -16.62
C HIS A 353 19.17 16.86 -17.44
N LEU A 354 18.16 16.15 -16.93
CA LEU A 354 17.66 14.93 -17.60
C LEU A 354 16.41 15.23 -18.43
N SER A 355 15.50 16.02 -17.89
CA SER A 355 14.19 16.25 -18.49
C SER A 355 14.00 17.67 -19.03
N GLY A 356 14.97 18.55 -18.78
CA GLY A 356 14.95 19.95 -19.20
C GLY A 356 14.01 20.84 -18.37
N ARG A 357 13.28 20.31 -17.38
CA ARG A 357 12.28 21.07 -16.61
C ARG A 357 12.26 20.70 -15.13
N GLU A 358 12.09 21.73 -14.29
CA GLU A 358 11.82 21.57 -12.85
C GLU A 358 10.37 22.00 -12.52
N HIS A 359 9.92 23.12 -13.12
CA HIS A 359 8.61 23.74 -12.91
C HIS A 359 8.07 24.37 -14.21
N LEU A 360 6.78 24.75 -14.23
CA LEU A 360 6.12 25.38 -15.38
C LEU A 360 5.79 26.87 -15.15
N LYS A 361 6.53 27.53 -14.25
CA LYS A 361 6.30 28.93 -13.83
C LYS A 361 6.39 29.97 -14.95
N TRP A 362 7.06 29.65 -16.06
CA TRP A 362 7.37 30.57 -17.16
C TRP A 362 6.70 30.20 -18.50
N SER A 363 5.84 29.17 -18.53
CA SER A 363 5.33 28.57 -19.78
C SER A 363 3.80 28.73 -19.95
N PRO A 364 3.16 28.19 -21.03
CA PRO A 364 1.73 28.33 -21.29
C PRO A 364 0.85 28.04 -20.07
N ARG A 365 -0.13 28.92 -19.84
CA ARG A 365 -1.03 28.85 -18.66
C ARG A 365 -2.34 28.11 -18.88
N ARG A 366 -2.61 27.68 -20.13
CA ARG A 366 -3.82 26.94 -20.46
C ARG A 366 -3.62 25.44 -20.20
N GLU A 367 -4.61 24.84 -19.56
CA GLU A 367 -4.57 23.46 -19.09
C GLU A 367 -4.24 22.39 -20.15
N PRO A 368 -4.75 22.47 -21.41
CA PRO A 368 -4.36 21.51 -22.43
C PRO A 368 -2.87 21.55 -22.75
N MET A 369 -2.28 22.74 -22.85
CA MET A 369 -0.84 22.91 -23.12
C MET A 369 0.01 22.41 -21.96
N ILE A 370 -0.41 22.70 -20.72
CA ILE A 370 0.24 22.18 -19.51
C ILE A 370 0.24 20.65 -19.51
N SER A 371 -0.89 20.03 -19.85
CA SER A 371 -1.04 18.58 -19.89
C SER A 371 -0.14 17.92 -20.94
N VAL A 372 -0.08 18.49 -22.16
CA VAL A 372 0.82 18.02 -23.22
C VAL A 372 2.28 18.14 -22.79
N ILE A 373 2.67 19.26 -22.18
CA ILE A 373 4.02 19.47 -21.67
C ILE A 373 4.40 18.40 -20.63
N ILE A 374 3.51 18.11 -19.68
CA ILE A 374 3.76 17.08 -18.64
C ILE A 374 3.90 15.70 -19.27
N ALA A 375 3.13 15.39 -20.29
CA ALA A 375 3.24 14.13 -21.00
C ALA A 375 4.58 13.97 -21.72
N LEU A 376 5.03 15.00 -22.44
CA LEU A 376 6.36 15.02 -23.06
C LEU A 376 7.47 14.94 -22.02
N TRP A 377 7.27 15.60 -20.88
CA TRP A 377 8.19 15.56 -19.75
C TRP A 377 8.35 14.14 -19.20
N ILE A 378 7.25 13.41 -19.03
CA ILE A 378 7.27 12.00 -18.61
C ILE A 378 7.87 11.09 -19.69
N ALA A 379 7.61 11.35 -20.96
CA ALA A 379 8.22 10.59 -22.05
C ALA A 379 9.75 10.73 -22.05
N ALA A 380 10.27 11.95 -21.92
CA ALA A 380 11.72 12.19 -21.79
C ALA A 380 12.30 11.52 -20.52
N THR A 381 11.57 11.58 -19.42
CA THR A 381 11.94 10.91 -18.16
C THR A 381 12.06 9.40 -18.35
N ASN A 382 11.09 8.78 -19.02
CA ASN A 382 11.11 7.33 -19.27
C ASN A 382 12.27 6.91 -20.18
N LEU A 383 12.54 7.65 -21.25
CA LEU A 383 13.69 7.39 -22.13
C LEU A 383 14.99 7.38 -21.33
N ALA A 384 15.23 8.42 -20.51
CA ALA A 384 16.42 8.48 -19.65
C ALA A 384 16.50 7.31 -18.64
N ILE A 385 15.35 6.86 -18.12
CA ILE A 385 15.28 5.70 -17.22
C ILE A 385 15.64 4.41 -17.96
N GLN A 386 15.11 4.21 -19.17
CA GLN A 386 15.36 3.05 -20.01
C GLN A 386 16.82 2.98 -20.45
N ASP A 387 17.38 4.09 -20.96
CA ASP A 387 18.79 4.17 -21.35
C ASP A 387 19.71 3.84 -20.17
N SER A 388 19.42 4.42 -19.00
CA SER A 388 20.20 4.14 -17.78
C SER A 388 20.06 2.70 -17.31
N HIS A 389 18.90 2.08 -17.51
CA HIS A 389 18.65 0.70 -17.14
C HIS A 389 19.42 -0.27 -18.06
N VAL A 390 19.39 -0.03 -19.38
CA VAL A 390 20.12 -0.84 -20.37
C VAL A 390 21.64 -0.70 -20.20
N ALA A 391 22.13 0.52 -19.93
CA ALA A 391 23.56 0.77 -19.78
C ALA A 391 24.17 0.21 -18.49
N LYS A 392 23.35 -0.10 -17.47
CA LYS A 392 23.84 -0.58 -16.17
C LYS A 392 23.97 -2.10 -16.15
N MET A 393 25.12 -2.59 -15.71
CA MET A 393 25.26 -4.00 -15.37
C MET A 393 24.27 -4.43 -14.27
N PRO A 394 23.81 -5.69 -14.27
CA PRO A 394 22.93 -6.23 -13.24
C PRO A 394 23.51 -5.97 -11.84
N ARG A 395 22.82 -5.15 -11.04
CA ARG A 395 23.18 -4.90 -9.64
C ARG A 395 22.47 -5.91 -8.73
N PRO A 396 23.08 -6.32 -7.61
CA PRO A 396 22.37 -7.14 -6.64
C PRO A 396 21.16 -6.37 -6.10
N SER A 397 20.00 -7.03 -6.09
CA SER A 397 18.73 -6.47 -5.60
C SER A 397 18.89 -5.81 -4.23
N SER A 398 18.38 -4.57 -4.10
CA SER A 398 18.37 -3.83 -2.84
C SER A 398 17.59 -4.56 -1.76
N ILE A 399 16.53 -5.28 -2.14
CA ILE A 399 15.71 -6.11 -1.25
C ILE A 399 16.55 -7.27 -0.69
N LYS A 400 17.25 -8.00 -1.56
CA LYS A 400 18.15 -9.10 -1.14
C LYS A 400 19.30 -8.59 -0.27
N LYS A 401 19.88 -7.44 -0.61
CA LYS A 401 20.94 -6.80 0.18
C LYS A 401 20.45 -6.42 1.58
N GLN A 402 19.27 -5.82 1.67
CA GLN A 402 18.69 -5.41 2.95
C GLN A 402 18.31 -6.62 3.81
N LYS A 403 17.73 -7.67 3.21
CA LYS A 403 17.46 -8.94 3.90
C LYS A 403 18.72 -9.53 4.52
N ARG A 404 19.80 -9.68 3.73
CA ARG A 404 21.09 -10.19 4.21
C ARG A 404 21.72 -9.33 5.30
N ARG A 405 21.51 -8.00 5.24
CA ARG A 405 21.98 -7.08 6.28
C ARG A 405 21.26 -7.35 7.60
N LEU A 406 19.93 -7.50 7.57
CA LEU A 406 19.14 -7.79 8.77
C LEU A 406 19.45 -9.18 9.34
N GLU A 407 19.63 -10.19 8.50
CA GLU A 407 20.03 -11.54 8.94
C GLU A 407 21.40 -11.55 9.64
N ARG A 408 22.34 -10.75 9.12
CA ARG A 408 23.66 -10.58 9.74
C ARG A 408 23.57 -9.89 11.09
N ASP A 409 22.70 -8.90 11.21
CA ASP A 409 22.48 -8.14 12.45
C ASP A 409 21.88 -9.02 13.55
N LEU A 410 20.87 -9.82 13.20
CA LEU A 410 20.21 -10.76 14.12
C LEU A 410 21.02 -12.04 14.40
N GLY A 411 22.04 -12.34 13.59
CA GLY A 411 22.80 -13.60 13.66
C GLY A 411 22.00 -14.85 13.27
N ARG A 412 20.82 -14.69 12.67
CA ARG A 412 19.92 -15.79 12.25
C ARG A 412 19.04 -15.39 11.05
N ALA A 413 18.38 -16.37 10.44
CA ALA A 413 17.39 -16.11 9.41
C ALA A 413 16.21 -15.28 9.97
N LEU A 414 15.70 -14.35 9.16
CA LEU A 414 14.55 -13.53 9.55
C LEU A 414 13.31 -14.39 9.76
N MET A 415 12.46 -14.02 10.71
CA MET A 415 11.15 -14.62 10.83
C MET A 415 10.36 -14.43 9.52
N SER A 416 9.99 -15.53 8.88
CA SER A 416 9.27 -15.51 7.61
C SER A 416 7.77 -15.57 7.81
N THR A 417 7.03 -14.93 6.90
CA THR A 417 5.57 -15.05 6.86
C THR A 417 5.19 -16.47 6.43
N PRO A 418 4.37 -17.21 7.20
CA PRO A 418 4.00 -18.56 6.83
C PRO A 418 3.09 -18.57 5.57
N PRO A 419 3.13 -19.64 4.74
CA PRO A 419 2.27 -19.76 3.56
C PRO A 419 0.80 -19.66 3.96
N ARG A 420 0.01 -18.78 3.35
CA ARG A 420 -1.38 -18.49 3.79
C ARG A 420 -2.47 -19.34 3.13
N THR A 421 -2.16 -19.95 1.99
CA THR A 421 -3.02 -20.84 1.19
C THR A 421 -2.43 -22.22 1.14
#